data_AF-A0A7W1L3K9-F1
#
_entry.id   AF-A0A7W1L3K9-F1
#
_cell.length_a   1.000
_cell.length_b   1.000
_cell.length_c   1.000
_cell.angle_alpha   90.00
_cell.angle_beta   90.00
_cell.angle_gamma   90.00
#
_symmetry.space_group_name_H-M   'P 1'
#
loop_
_entity.id
_entity.type
_entity.pdbx_description
1 polymer ?
#
loop_
_entity_poly.entity_id
_entity_poly.type
_entity_poly.pdbx_seq_one_letter_code
_entity_poly.pdbx_strand_id
1 'polypeptide(L)'
;LAPLSVVVHEQLLARWLERKKPPEFDLIDGPGNPVIIAGYGRYGQIISRVLRMTGIPFTALEASYQQVDFVRKFGAKVYYGDASRLELLESAKTRDAKLFVLAIDDVEASVKTAAIVRKHFPDLPILARARNRVHYYRLRDLDIEAIERDTFLSSLDTARQALEKLGLDPTQAARAVDLFRKHDKRQLEVQYAVRQDEAQLIQTAAQAAAQLQELFESDVKEGGAAALPQSAKA
;
A
#
# COMPACT_ATOMS: atom_id res chain seq x y z
N LEU A 1 -27.14 -49.25 -7.38
CA LEU A 1 -26.94 -48.43 -6.16
C LEU A 1 -26.01 -47.22 -6.38
N ALA A 2 -25.17 -47.19 -7.42
CA ALA A 2 -24.30 -46.05 -7.75
C ALA A 2 -24.97 -44.72 -8.21
N PRO A 3 -26.19 -44.68 -8.81
CA PRO A 3 -26.70 -43.41 -9.35
C PRO A 3 -27.25 -42.47 -8.26
N LEU A 4 -27.82 -42.99 -7.16
CA LEU A 4 -28.32 -42.13 -6.07
C LEU A 4 -27.19 -41.52 -5.24
N SER A 5 -26.07 -42.22 -5.05
CA SER A 5 -24.92 -41.69 -4.31
C SER A 5 -24.25 -40.52 -5.04
N VAL A 6 -24.22 -40.54 -6.38
CA VAL A 6 -23.69 -39.44 -7.19
C VAL A 6 -24.62 -38.22 -7.12
N VAL A 7 -25.94 -38.42 -7.23
CA VAL A 7 -26.91 -37.31 -7.13
C VAL A 7 -26.90 -36.64 -5.75
N VAL A 8 -26.80 -37.43 -4.67
CA VAL A 8 -26.70 -36.88 -3.31
C VAL A 8 -25.36 -36.16 -3.09
N HIS A 9 -24.27 -36.70 -3.65
CA HIS A 9 -22.96 -36.05 -3.57
C HIS A 9 -22.92 -34.74 -4.39
N GLU A 10 -23.54 -34.69 -5.56
CA GLU A 10 -23.66 -33.48 -6.37
C GLU A 10 -24.59 -32.44 -5.73
N GLN A 11 -25.68 -32.84 -5.09
CA GLN A 11 -26.56 -31.91 -4.38
C GLN A 11 -25.94 -31.35 -3.10
N LEU A 12 -25.16 -32.17 -2.37
CA LEU A 12 -24.41 -31.71 -1.21
C LEU A 12 -23.23 -30.83 -1.61
N LEU A 13 -22.51 -31.19 -2.68
CA LEU A 13 -21.47 -30.33 -3.27
C LEU A 13 -22.06 -29.04 -3.81
N ALA A 14 -23.20 -29.06 -4.50
CA ALA A 14 -23.87 -27.88 -5.01
C ALA A 14 -24.35 -26.94 -3.89
N ARG A 15 -24.79 -27.48 -2.74
CA ARG A 15 -25.10 -26.67 -1.54
C ARG A 15 -23.86 -26.12 -0.83
N TRP A 16 -22.72 -26.79 -0.94
CA TRP A 16 -21.43 -26.32 -0.41
C TRP A 16 -20.72 -25.34 -1.36
N LEU A 17 -20.91 -25.53 -2.68
CA LEU A 17 -20.42 -24.74 -3.80
C LEU A 17 -21.41 -23.68 -4.28
N GLU A 18 -22.60 -23.60 -3.67
CA GLU A 18 -23.40 -22.39 -3.58
C GLU A 18 -22.53 -21.38 -2.82
N ARG A 19 -21.54 -20.84 -3.54
CA ARG A 19 -20.95 -19.55 -3.32
C ARG A 19 -22.16 -18.65 -3.15
N LYS A 20 -22.51 -18.35 -1.89
CA LYS A 20 -23.51 -17.35 -1.55
C LYS A 20 -23.24 -16.19 -2.49
N LYS A 21 -24.22 -15.85 -3.34
CA LYS A 21 -24.12 -14.67 -4.19
C LYS A 21 -23.60 -13.54 -3.29
N PRO A 22 -22.55 -12.82 -3.70
CA PRO A 22 -22.10 -11.69 -2.91
C PRO A 22 -23.31 -10.79 -2.61
N PRO A 23 -23.44 -10.28 -1.38
CA PRO A 23 -24.55 -9.41 -1.02
C PRO A 23 -24.58 -8.17 -1.94
N GLU A 24 -25.67 -7.43 -1.92
CA GLU A 24 -25.68 -6.11 -2.56
C GLU A 24 -24.73 -5.16 -1.82
N PHE A 25 -24.24 -4.13 -2.53
CA PHE A 25 -23.40 -3.11 -1.92
C PHE A 25 -24.18 -2.31 -0.87
N ASP A 26 -23.48 -1.86 0.17
CA ASP A 26 -24.12 -1.10 1.24
C ASP A 26 -24.53 0.30 0.76
N LEU A 27 -25.64 0.79 1.31
CA LEU A 27 -26.02 2.19 1.23
C LEU A 27 -25.26 3.00 2.29
N ILE A 28 -24.83 4.21 1.91
CA ILE A 28 -24.09 5.13 2.79
C ILE A 28 -24.97 6.34 3.12
N ASP A 29 -25.80 6.20 4.14
CA ASP A 29 -26.82 7.20 4.51
C ASP A 29 -26.38 8.10 5.67
N GLY A 30 -25.17 8.68 5.57
CA GLY A 30 -24.58 9.53 6.61
C GLY A 30 -24.17 10.92 6.11
N PRO A 31 -23.81 11.85 7.02
CA PRO A 31 -23.42 13.22 6.67
C PRO A 31 -22.06 13.34 5.95
N GLY A 32 -21.39 12.22 5.65
CA GLY A 32 -20.01 12.18 5.17
C GLY A 32 -18.99 12.27 6.30
N ASN A 33 -17.72 11.99 5.98
CA ASN A 33 -16.60 12.08 6.91
C ASN A 33 -15.43 12.79 6.22
N PRO A 34 -14.52 13.45 6.98
CA PRO A 34 -13.39 14.18 6.40
C PRO A 34 -12.35 13.28 5.74
N VAL A 35 -12.33 11.98 6.02
CA VAL A 35 -11.39 11.03 5.41
C VAL A 35 -12.16 9.88 4.76
N ILE A 36 -11.82 9.56 3.51
CA ILE A 36 -12.26 8.34 2.84
C ILE A 36 -11.08 7.37 2.77
N ILE A 37 -11.27 6.11 3.17
CA ILE A 37 -10.29 5.04 3.03
C ILE A 37 -10.83 4.01 2.04
N ALA A 38 -10.24 3.93 0.85
CA ALA A 38 -10.57 2.90 -0.14
C ALA A 38 -9.63 1.69 0.02
N GLY A 39 -10.17 0.56 0.46
CA GLY A 39 -9.44 -0.64 0.86
C GLY A 39 -9.28 -0.72 2.38
N TYR A 40 -9.90 -1.73 2.99
CA TYR A 40 -9.91 -1.97 4.43
C TYR A 40 -9.25 -3.32 4.82
N GLY A 41 -8.25 -3.73 4.05
CA GLY A 41 -7.33 -4.80 4.42
C GLY A 41 -6.30 -4.35 5.48
N ARG A 42 -5.18 -5.08 5.57
CA ARG A 42 -4.10 -4.83 6.55
C ARG A 42 -3.60 -3.39 6.58
N TYR A 43 -3.42 -2.78 5.41
CA TYR A 43 -2.91 -1.41 5.29
C TYR A 43 -3.93 -0.37 5.80
N GLY A 44 -5.16 -0.43 5.27
CA GLY A 44 -6.26 0.45 5.66
C GLY A 44 -6.64 0.34 7.14
N GLN A 45 -6.58 -0.88 7.72
CA GLN A 45 -6.89 -1.12 9.14
C GLN A 45 -5.90 -0.46 10.11
N ILE A 46 -4.61 -0.39 9.75
CA ILE A 46 -3.62 0.32 10.58
C ILE A 46 -3.91 1.81 10.57
N ILE A 47 -4.14 2.39 9.38
CA ILE A 47 -4.47 3.81 9.22
C ILE A 47 -5.75 4.15 9.98
N SER A 48 -6.80 3.34 9.82
CA SER A 48 -8.09 3.56 10.45
C SER A 48 -8.03 3.50 11.98
N ARG A 49 -7.19 2.60 12.53
CA ARG A 49 -6.92 2.54 13.98
C ARG A 49 -6.24 3.83 14.47
N VAL A 50 -5.23 4.32 13.77
CA VAL A 50 -4.55 5.57 14.14
C VAL A 50 -5.53 6.75 14.11
N LEU A 51 -6.30 6.90 13.02
CA LEU A 51 -7.31 7.96 12.89
C LEU A 51 -8.39 7.87 13.99
N ARG A 52 -8.83 6.66 14.32
CA ARG A 52 -9.80 6.45 15.41
C ARG A 52 -9.23 6.89 16.76
N MET A 53 -7.98 6.55 17.05
CA MET A 53 -7.33 6.94 18.32
C MET A 53 -7.08 8.44 18.44
N THR A 54 -6.97 9.14 17.31
CA THR A 54 -6.85 10.62 17.28
C THR A 54 -8.20 11.32 17.12
N GLY A 55 -9.32 10.58 17.15
CA GLY A 55 -10.66 11.16 17.06
C GLY A 55 -11.04 11.69 15.67
N ILE A 56 -10.31 11.31 14.61
CA ILE A 56 -10.60 11.73 13.23
C ILE A 56 -11.60 10.74 12.61
N PRO A 57 -12.83 11.19 12.28
CA PRO A 57 -13.83 10.33 11.67
C PRO A 57 -13.50 10.02 10.21
N PHE A 58 -13.85 8.82 9.75
CA PHE A 58 -13.58 8.35 8.40
C PHE A 58 -14.67 7.42 7.88
N THR A 59 -14.81 7.35 6.56
CA THR A 59 -15.60 6.34 5.85
C THR A 59 -14.63 5.34 5.21
N ALA A 60 -14.78 4.05 5.51
CA ALA A 60 -13.98 3.00 4.90
C ALA A 60 -14.79 2.19 3.88
N LEU A 61 -14.23 1.95 2.70
CA LEU A 61 -14.81 1.17 1.61
C LEU A 61 -13.97 -0.11 1.40
N GLU A 62 -14.62 -1.26 1.25
CA GLU A 62 -13.94 -2.55 1.06
C GLU A 62 -14.71 -3.43 0.07
N ALA A 63 -13.99 -4.02 -0.89
CA ALA A 63 -14.56 -4.84 -1.95
C ALA A 63 -14.77 -6.31 -1.56
N SER A 64 -14.31 -6.74 -0.38
CA SER A 64 -14.52 -8.07 0.18
C SER A 64 -15.60 -8.07 1.27
N TYR A 65 -16.79 -8.58 0.95
CA TYR A 65 -17.90 -8.67 1.92
C TYR A 65 -17.51 -9.49 3.16
N GLN A 66 -16.69 -10.53 2.99
CA GLN A 66 -16.20 -11.36 4.10
C GLN A 66 -15.35 -10.55 5.08
N GLN A 67 -14.49 -9.67 4.56
CA GLN A 67 -13.70 -8.78 5.40
C GLN A 67 -14.60 -7.76 6.11
N VAL A 68 -15.57 -7.18 5.40
CA VAL A 68 -16.55 -6.24 5.99
C VAL A 68 -17.33 -6.88 7.14
N ASP A 69 -17.90 -8.06 6.93
CA ASP A 69 -18.64 -8.80 7.96
C ASP A 69 -17.76 -9.13 9.16
N PHE A 70 -16.50 -9.49 8.93
CA PHE A 70 -15.56 -9.76 10.00
C PHE A 70 -15.25 -8.51 10.82
N VAL A 71 -14.88 -7.40 10.18
CA VAL A 71 -14.47 -6.17 10.89
C VAL A 71 -15.64 -5.45 11.56
N ARG A 72 -16.86 -5.55 11.01
CA ARG A 72 -18.08 -4.99 11.64
C ARG A 72 -18.38 -5.60 12.99
N LYS A 73 -18.05 -6.89 13.21
CA LYS A 73 -18.18 -7.55 14.51
C LYS A 73 -17.35 -6.89 15.61
N PHE A 74 -16.31 -6.13 15.24
CA PHE A 74 -15.46 -5.37 16.14
C PHE A 74 -15.82 -3.87 16.20
N GLY A 75 -17.03 -3.49 15.75
CA GLY A 75 -17.53 -2.11 15.83
C GLY A 75 -16.90 -1.15 14.80
N ALA A 76 -16.37 -1.68 13.69
CA ALA A 76 -15.88 -0.86 12.58
C ALA A 76 -17.03 -0.44 11.64
N LYS A 77 -17.15 0.86 11.36
CA LYS A 77 -18.04 1.38 10.31
C LYS A 77 -17.31 1.31 8.96
N VAL A 78 -17.47 0.17 8.29
CA VAL A 78 -16.90 -0.13 6.97
C VAL A 78 -18.05 -0.51 6.05
N TYR A 79 -17.98 -0.08 4.80
CA TYR A 79 -19.00 -0.30 3.77
C TYR A 79 -18.46 -1.24 2.70
N TYR A 80 -19.25 -2.25 2.37
CA TYR A 80 -19.03 -3.18 1.29
C TYR A 80 -19.34 -2.49 -0.05
N GLY A 81 -18.33 -2.34 -0.89
CA GLY A 81 -18.43 -1.60 -2.13
C GLY A 81 -17.14 -1.57 -2.95
N ASP A 82 -17.28 -1.51 -4.27
CA ASP A 82 -16.17 -1.27 -5.20
C ASP A 82 -15.88 0.23 -5.30
N ALA A 83 -14.77 0.67 -4.69
CA ALA A 83 -14.31 2.06 -4.72
C ALA A 83 -13.96 2.56 -6.13
N SER A 84 -13.85 1.67 -7.13
CA SER A 84 -13.71 2.03 -8.53
C SER A 84 -15.03 2.41 -9.23
N ARG A 85 -16.13 2.54 -8.47
CA ARG A 85 -17.43 3.05 -8.94
C ARG A 85 -17.66 4.48 -8.44
N LEU A 86 -17.88 5.41 -9.36
CA LEU A 86 -18.18 6.81 -9.04
C LEU A 86 -19.38 6.95 -8.10
N GLU A 87 -20.47 6.23 -8.36
CA GLU A 87 -21.70 6.26 -7.54
C GLU A 87 -21.44 5.92 -6.07
N LEU A 88 -20.53 4.98 -5.79
CA LEU A 88 -20.14 4.63 -4.43
C LEU A 88 -19.34 5.77 -3.78
N LEU A 89 -18.41 6.37 -4.52
CA LEU A 89 -17.63 7.51 -4.05
C LEU A 89 -18.52 8.73 -3.76
N GLU A 90 -19.52 8.98 -4.60
CA GLU A 90 -20.52 10.03 -4.39
C GLU A 90 -21.39 9.75 -3.15
N SER A 91 -21.85 8.50 -2.99
CA SER A 91 -22.58 8.06 -1.81
C SER A 91 -21.74 8.21 -0.54
N ALA A 92 -20.44 7.96 -0.63
CA ALA A 92 -19.48 8.17 0.46
C ALA A 92 -19.20 9.65 0.79
N LYS A 93 -19.81 10.59 0.05
CA LYS A 93 -19.58 12.05 0.17
C LYS A 93 -18.12 12.42 -0.07
N THR A 94 -17.47 11.76 -1.02
CA THR A 94 -16.04 11.98 -1.35
C THR A 94 -15.74 13.43 -1.74
N ARG A 95 -16.71 14.14 -2.33
CA ARG A 95 -16.58 15.56 -2.69
C ARG A 95 -16.32 16.48 -1.49
N ASP A 96 -16.89 16.14 -0.34
CA ASP A 96 -16.81 16.94 0.89
C ASP A 96 -15.67 16.45 1.81
N ALA A 97 -14.98 15.37 1.43
CA ALA A 97 -13.84 14.86 2.17
C ALA A 97 -12.65 15.81 2.06
N LYS A 98 -11.77 15.77 3.06
CA LYS A 98 -10.52 16.52 3.12
C LYS A 98 -9.31 15.68 2.69
N LEU A 99 -9.47 14.35 2.68
CA LEU A 99 -8.40 13.41 2.38
C LEU A 99 -8.96 12.11 1.81
N PHE A 100 -8.34 11.63 0.74
CA PHE A 100 -8.57 10.29 0.20
C PHE A 100 -7.35 9.41 0.48
N VAL A 101 -7.55 8.29 1.17
CA VAL A 101 -6.53 7.27 1.39
C VAL A 101 -6.83 6.10 0.46
N LEU A 102 -5.98 5.92 -0.56
CA LEU A 102 -6.05 4.80 -1.48
C LEU A 102 -5.19 3.65 -0.93
N ALA A 103 -5.84 2.66 -0.30
CA ALA A 103 -5.21 1.53 0.39
C ALA A 103 -5.48 0.16 -0.26
N ILE A 104 -6.06 0.15 -1.47
CA ILE A 104 -6.34 -1.05 -2.28
C ILE A 104 -5.04 -1.78 -2.61
N ASP A 105 -5.04 -3.12 -2.48
CA ASP A 105 -3.88 -3.97 -2.76
C ASP A 105 -3.77 -4.41 -4.22
N ASP A 106 -4.90 -4.65 -4.88
CA ASP A 106 -4.97 -4.90 -6.32
C ASP A 106 -4.54 -3.66 -7.11
N VAL A 107 -3.54 -3.83 -7.98
CA VAL A 107 -2.89 -2.72 -8.68
C VAL A 107 -3.84 -2.09 -9.69
N GLU A 108 -4.62 -2.87 -10.43
CA GLU A 108 -5.53 -2.36 -11.45
C GLU A 108 -6.71 -1.61 -10.82
N ALA A 109 -7.32 -2.18 -9.78
CA ALA A 109 -8.39 -1.52 -9.03
C ALA A 109 -7.90 -0.24 -8.36
N SER A 110 -6.67 -0.24 -7.82
CA SER A 110 -6.02 0.94 -7.24
C SER A 110 -5.89 2.06 -8.29
N VAL A 111 -5.24 1.78 -9.42
CA VAL A 111 -5.02 2.77 -10.50
C VAL A 111 -6.34 3.26 -11.10
N LYS A 112 -7.32 2.37 -11.30
CA LYS A 112 -8.66 2.75 -11.77
C LYS A 112 -9.37 3.68 -10.79
N THR A 113 -9.33 3.36 -9.49
CA THR A 113 -9.91 4.21 -8.43
C THR A 113 -9.23 5.57 -8.39
N ALA A 114 -7.90 5.60 -8.42
CA ALA A 114 -7.11 6.83 -8.50
C ALA A 114 -7.52 7.72 -9.68
N ALA A 115 -7.66 7.14 -10.88
CA ALA A 115 -8.06 7.87 -12.08
C ALA A 115 -9.46 8.48 -11.95
N ILE A 116 -10.41 7.74 -11.38
CA ILE A 116 -11.77 8.27 -11.13
C ILE A 116 -11.73 9.40 -10.11
N VAL A 117 -11.02 9.22 -9.00
CA VAL A 117 -10.92 10.25 -7.96
C VAL A 117 -10.28 11.51 -8.52
N ARG A 118 -9.16 11.40 -9.24
CA ARG A 118 -8.48 12.54 -9.85
C ARG A 118 -9.36 13.25 -10.88
N LYS A 119 -10.15 12.51 -11.66
CA LYS A 119 -11.07 13.07 -12.68
C LYS A 119 -12.24 13.83 -12.07
N HIS A 120 -12.86 13.29 -11.01
CA HIS A 120 -14.13 13.80 -10.46
C HIS A 120 -13.96 14.67 -9.22
N PHE A 121 -12.84 14.52 -8.51
CA PHE A 121 -12.49 15.25 -7.28
C PHE A 121 -11.04 15.76 -7.37
N PRO A 122 -10.72 16.62 -8.38
CA PRO A 122 -9.34 16.98 -8.69
C PRO A 122 -8.58 17.65 -7.53
N ASP A 123 -9.29 18.39 -6.68
CA ASP A 123 -8.72 19.12 -5.54
C ASP A 123 -8.54 18.26 -4.28
N LEU A 124 -9.07 17.03 -4.28
CA LEU A 124 -8.99 16.15 -3.12
C LEU A 124 -7.57 15.57 -2.98
N PRO A 125 -6.86 15.82 -1.86
CA PRO A 125 -5.55 15.23 -1.64
C PRO A 125 -5.65 13.70 -1.54
N ILE A 126 -4.74 13.00 -2.22
CA ILE A 126 -4.68 11.53 -2.24
C ILE A 126 -3.39 11.06 -1.59
N LEU A 127 -3.50 10.21 -0.56
CA LEU A 127 -2.41 9.40 -0.04
C LEU A 127 -2.57 7.98 -0.60
N ALA A 128 -1.66 7.56 -1.47
CA ALA A 128 -1.79 6.29 -2.15
C ALA A 128 -0.78 5.25 -1.70
N ARG A 129 -1.25 4.02 -1.55
CA ARG A 129 -0.42 2.83 -1.41
C ARG A 129 0.04 2.37 -2.80
N ALA A 130 1.34 2.19 -2.96
CA ALA A 130 1.93 1.46 -4.08
C ALA A 130 2.42 0.08 -3.61
N ARG A 131 2.25 -0.93 -4.46
CA ARG A 131 2.75 -2.30 -4.19
C ARG A 131 4.24 -2.44 -4.52
N ASN A 132 4.70 -1.69 -5.52
CA ASN A 132 6.06 -1.73 -6.05
C ASN A 132 6.34 -0.45 -6.85
N ARG A 133 7.54 -0.36 -7.46
CA ARG A 133 7.96 0.81 -8.27
C ARG A 133 7.10 1.02 -9.52
N VAL A 134 6.68 -0.05 -10.19
CA VAL A 134 5.80 0.05 -11.38
C VAL A 134 4.44 0.63 -11.01
N HIS A 135 3.83 0.15 -9.91
CA HIS A 135 2.59 0.72 -9.40
C HIS A 135 2.78 2.18 -8.97
N TYR A 136 3.90 2.52 -8.34
CA TYR A 136 4.25 3.90 -8.01
C TYR A 136 4.24 4.80 -9.26
N TYR A 137 4.92 4.39 -10.35
CA TYR A 137 4.96 5.18 -11.59
C TYR A 137 3.56 5.39 -12.18
N ARG A 138 2.71 4.35 -12.20
CA ARG A 138 1.33 4.47 -12.69
C ARG A 138 0.46 5.41 -11.87
N LEU A 139 0.72 5.52 -10.56
CA LEU A 139 0.04 6.50 -9.70
C LEU A 139 0.61 7.91 -9.89
N ARG A 140 1.92 8.05 -10.11
CA ARG A 140 2.56 9.32 -10.48
C ARG A 140 2.04 9.86 -11.81
N ASP A 141 1.77 8.99 -12.77
CA ASP A 141 1.14 9.33 -14.07
C ASP A 141 -0.26 9.98 -13.92
N LEU A 142 -0.89 9.83 -12.75
CA LEU A 142 -2.20 10.41 -12.40
C LEU A 142 -2.05 11.65 -11.48
N ASP A 143 -0.88 12.27 -11.46
CA ASP A 143 -0.53 13.43 -10.65
C ASP A 143 -0.76 13.19 -9.14
N ILE A 144 -0.54 11.96 -8.67
CA ILE A 144 -0.53 11.66 -7.24
C ILE A 144 0.91 11.77 -6.76
N GLU A 145 1.18 12.68 -5.83
CA GLU A 145 2.54 12.91 -5.31
C GLU A 145 2.81 12.08 -4.05
N ALA A 146 1.84 12.02 -3.14
CA ALA A 146 1.99 11.36 -1.85
C ALA A 146 1.70 9.85 -1.98
N ILE A 147 2.72 9.10 -2.36
CA ILE A 147 2.65 7.65 -2.58
C ILE A 147 3.64 6.92 -1.68
N GLU A 148 3.18 5.91 -0.96
CA GLU A 148 4.00 5.05 -0.10
C GLU A 148 4.03 3.62 -0.63
N ARG A 149 5.23 3.06 -0.80
CA ARG A 149 5.42 1.65 -1.18
C ARG A 149 5.25 0.77 0.07
N ASP A 150 4.29 -0.14 0.03
CA ASP A 150 3.74 -0.78 1.24
C ASP A 150 4.75 -1.59 2.07
N THR A 151 5.70 -2.26 1.45
CA THR A 151 6.74 -3.04 2.16
C THR A 151 8.02 -2.26 2.46
N PHE A 152 8.21 -1.08 1.85
CA PHE A 152 9.50 -0.38 1.86
C PHE A 152 9.94 -0.01 3.28
N LEU A 153 9.08 0.65 4.05
CA LEU A 153 9.42 1.06 5.42
C LEU A 153 9.66 -0.13 6.36
N SER A 154 8.89 -1.21 6.24
CA SER A 154 9.11 -2.43 7.03
C SER A 154 10.41 -3.14 6.66
N SER A 155 10.78 -3.16 5.38
CA SER A 155 12.04 -3.74 4.92
C SER A 155 13.24 -2.92 5.40
N LEU A 156 13.12 -1.59 5.46
CA LEU A 156 14.15 -0.71 6.03
C LEU A 156 14.37 -0.97 7.53
N ASP A 157 13.28 -1.11 8.31
CA ASP A 157 13.42 -1.46 9.72
C ASP A 157 14.02 -2.86 9.91
N THR A 158 13.65 -3.82 9.07
CA THR A 158 14.27 -5.16 9.07
C THR A 158 15.77 -5.08 8.73
N ALA A 159 16.16 -4.25 7.77
CA ALA A 159 17.56 -4.03 7.43
C ALA A 159 18.34 -3.41 8.61
N ARG A 160 17.76 -2.43 9.31
CA ARG A 160 18.34 -1.85 10.53
C ARG A 160 18.59 -2.93 11.58
N GLN A 161 17.58 -3.76 11.88
CA GLN A 161 17.71 -4.85 12.84
C GLN A 161 18.75 -5.89 12.41
N ALA A 162 18.87 -6.18 11.11
CA ALA A 162 19.88 -7.09 10.60
C ALA A 162 21.29 -6.53 10.82
N LEU A 163 21.53 -5.26 10.54
CA LEU A 163 22.82 -4.59 10.78
C LEU A 163 23.19 -4.64 12.28
N GLU A 164 22.25 -4.34 13.17
CA GLU A 164 22.45 -4.42 14.62
C GLU A 164 22.81 -5.84 15.08
N LYS A 165 22.10 -6.85 14.58
CA LYS A 165 22.38 -8.26 14.89
C LYS A 165 23.73 -8.75 14.36
N LEU A 166 24.24 -8.11 13.31
CA LEU A 166 25.57 -8.37 12.75
C LEU A 166 26.69 -7.55 13.42
N GLY A 167 26.36 -6.78 14.47
CA GLY A 167 27.33 -6.11 15.34
C GLY A 167 27.56 -4.63 15.05
N LEU A 168 26.73 -3.99 14.20
CA LEU A 168 26.78 -2.53 14.08
C LEU A 168 26.10 -1.86 15.28
N ASP A 169 26.61 -0.69 15.66
CA ASP A 169 25.96 0.15 16.65
C ASP A 169 24.56 0.61 16.16
N PRO A 170 23.54 0.70 17.02
CA PRO A 170 22.20 1.13 16.62
C PRO A 170 22.13 2.50 15.93
N THR A 171 22.98 3.45 16.31
CA THR A 171 23.03 4.78 15.68
C THR A 171 23.60 4.70 14.27
N GLN A 172 24.61 3.85 14.07
CA GLN A 172 25.21 3.57 12.76
C GLN A 172 24.23 2.84 11.84
N ALA A 173 23.55 1.81 12.35
CA ALA A 173 22.53 1.08 11.60
C ALA A 173 21.36 1.98 11.18
N ALA A 174 20.88 2.84 12.08
CA ALA A 174 19.83 3.81 11.76
C ALA A 174 20.28 4.82 10.70
N ARG A 175 21.53 5.32 10.80
CA ARG A 175 22.12 6.22 9.80
C ARG A 175 22.21 5.57 8.42
N ALA A 176 22.74 4.34 8.34
CA ALA A 176 22.87 3.57 7.11
C ALA A 176 21.52 3.40 6.39
N VAL A 177 20.49 3.03 7.14
CA VAL A 177 19.13 2.85 6.60
C VAL A 177 18.51 4.18 6.16
N ASP A 178 18.75 5.28 6.89
CA ASP A 178 18.25 6.60 6.49
C ASP A 178 18.95 7.14 5.23
N LEU A 179 20.27 6.93 5.09
CA LEU A 179 21.03 7.24 3.88
C LEU A 179 20.47 6.48 2.67
N PHE A 180 20.29 5.16 2.82
CA PHE A 180 19.67 4.33 1.79
C PHE A 180 18.27 4.84 1.44
N ARG A 181 17.44 5.14 2.44
CA ARG A 181 16.06 5.64 2.24
C ARG A 181 16.04 6.94 1.43
N LYS A 182 16.91 7.90 1.76
CA LYS A 182 17.02 9.18 1.05
C LYS A 182 17.50 9.00 -0.38
N HIS A 183 18.48 8.12 -0.60
CA HIS A 183 18.96 7.79 -1.95
C HIS A 183 17.87 7.13 -2.79
N ASP A 184 17.22 6.10 -2.26
CA ASP A 184 16.17 5.35 -2.95
C ASP A 184 15.01 6.26 -3.39
N LYS A 185 14.56 7.19 -2.52
CA LYS A 185 13.52 8.18 -2.86
C LYS A 185 13.93 9.08 -4.02
N ARG A 186 15.17 9.59 -4.05
CA ARG A 186 15.66 10.42 -5.16
C ARG A 186 15.75 9.61 -6.46
N GLN A 187 16.29 8.39 -6.38
CA GLN A 187 16.43 7.51 -7.54
C GLN A 187 15.10 7.08 -8.13
N LEU A 188 14.06 6.94 -7.30
CA LEU A 188 12.72 6.62 -7.76
C LEU A 188 12.17 7.68 -8.73
N GLU A 189 12.37 8.97 -8.43
CA GLU A 189 11.95 10.07 -9.32
C GLU A 189 12.80 10.16 -10.60
N VAL A 190 14.11 9.94 -10.50
CA VAL A 190 15.00 9.89 -11.69
C VAL A 190 14.59 8.76 -12.63
N GLN A 191 14.32 7.58 -12.08
CA GLN A 191 13.87 6.43 -12.86
C GLN A 191 12.46 6.62 -13.44
N TYR A 192 11.57 7.30 -12.70
CA TYR A 192 10.24 7.66 -13.21
C TYR A 192 10.32 8.54 -14.48
N ALA A 193 11.28 9.48 -14.52
CA ALA A 193 11.46 10.37 -15.66
C ALA A 193 11.84 9.62 -16.96
N VAL A 194 12.59 8.51 -16.84
CA VAL A 194 13.03 7.68 -17.98
C VAL A 194 12.26 6.37 -18.12
N ARG A 195 11.14 6.19 -17.41
CA ARG A 195 10.42 4.90 -17.31
C ARG A 195 9.97 4.26 -18.63
N GLN A 196 9.87 5.06 -19.69
CA GLN A 196 9.44 4.62 -21.02
C GLN A 196 10.60 4.12 -21.90
N ASP A 197 11.86 4.35 -21.48
CA ASP A 197 13.06 3.90 -22.18
C ASP A 197 13.77 2.84 -21.33
N GLU A 198 13.64 1.59 -21.74
CA GLU A 198 14.20 0.44 -21.03
C GLU A 198 15.73 0.53 -20.89
N ALA A 199 16.43 1.00 -21.92
CA ALA A 199 17.88 1.10 -21.90
C ALA A 199 18.33 2.16 -20.89
N GLN A 200 17.68 3.33 -20.87
CA GLN A 200 17.92 4.36 -19.87
C GLN A 200 17.54 3.91 -18.46
N LEU A 201 16.46 3.13 -18.30
CA LEU A 201 16.07 2.60 -17.01
C LEU A 201 17.13 1.63 -16.45
N ILE A 202 17.67 0.73 -17.28
CA ILE A 202 18.76 -0.17 -16.90
C ILE A 202 20.02 0.62 -16.54
N GLN A 203 20.38 1.60 -17.37
CA GLN A 203 21.56 2.44 -17.13
C GLN A 203 21.45 3.23 -15.83
N THR A 204 20.31 3.87 -15.58
CA THR A 204 20.06 4.64 -14.35
C THR A 204 20.05 3.73 -13.12
N ALA A 205 19.55 2.50 -13.22
CA ALA A 205 19.63 1.53 -12.13
C ALA A 205 21.08 1.13 -11.79
N ALA A 206 21.92 0.89 -12.80
CA ALA A 206 23.33 0.57 -12.60
C ALA A 206 24.09 1.75 -11.97
N GLN A 207 23.85 2.96 -12.46
CA GLN A 207 24.42 4.19 -11.89
C GLN A 207 23.97 4.42 -10.45
N ALA A 208 22.69 4.20 -10.15
CA ALA A 208 22.14 4.32 -8.80
C ALA A 208 22.82 3.38 -7.81
N ALA A 209 23.15 2.15 -8.23
CA ALA A 209 23.87 1.18 -7.42
C ALA A 209 25.31 1.61 -7.15
N ALA A 210 26.04 2.08 -8.17
CA ALA A 210 27.40 2.59 -8.01
C ALA A 210 27.44 3.82 -7.09
N GLN A 211 26.53 4.77 -7.27
CA GLN A 211 26.41 5.96 -6.42
C GLN A 211 26.07 5.62 -4.96
N LEU A 212 25.22 4.61 -4.75
CA LEU A 212 24.88 4.15 -3.40
C LEU A 212 26.12 3.56 -2.71
N GLN A 213 26.90 2.75 -3.42
CA GLN A 213 28.13 2.19 -2.89
C GLN A 213 29.13 3.30 -2.52
N GLU A 214 29.35 4.27 -3.42
CA GLU A 214 30.22 5.42 -3.15
C GLU A 214 29.72 6.24 -1.94
N LEU A 215 28.41 6.44 -1.82
CA LEU A 215 27.80 7.12 -0.67
C LEU A 215 28.10 6.38 0.64
N PHE A 216 27.95 5.06 0.67
CA PHE A 216 28.31 4.27 1.86
C PHE A 216 29.80 4.31 2.16
N GLU A 217 30.67 4.20 1.15
CA GLU A 217 32.12 4.30 1.33
C GLU A 217 32.55 5.67 1.88
N SER A 218 31.89 6.75 1.45
CA SER A 218 32.12 8.10 1.99
C SER A 218 31.65 8.24 3.44
N ASP A 219 30.46 7.75 3.78
CA ASP A 219 29.95 7.80 5.16
C ASP A 219 30.85 7.01 6.13
N VAL A 220 31.39 5.86 5.70
CA VAL A 220 32.38 5.09 6.48
C VAL A 220 33.65 5.93 6.73
N LYS A 221 34.17 6.62 5.70
CA LYS A 221 35.39 7.46 5.81
C LYS A 221 35.20 8.66 6.74
N GLU A 222 33.99 9.21 6.79
CA GLU A 222 33.62 10.33 7.67
C GLU A 222 33.30 9.89 9.12
N GLY A 223 33.53 8.62 9.46
CA GLY A 223 33.25 8.07 10.79
C GLY A 223 31.77 7.75 11.05
N GLY A 224 30.98 7.62 9.98
CA GLY A 224 29.58 7.21 9.98
C GLY A 224 29.39 5.70 10.19
N ALA A 225 28.54 5.07 9.38
CA ALA A 225 28.26 3.64 9.49
C ALA A 225 29.57 2.84 9.37
N ALA A 226 30.01 2.18 10.45
CA ALA A 226 31.21 1.36 10.39
C ALA A 226 31.00 0.21 9.39
N ALA A 227 32.03 -0.07 8.58
CA ALA A 227 32.12 -1.34 7.89
C ALA A 227 31.91 -2.47 8.91
N LEU A 228 31.12 -3.49 8.55
CA LEU A 228 30.93 -4.68 9.38
C LEU A 228 32.29 -5.09 9.96
N PRO A 229 32.39 -5.37 11.28
CA PRO A 229 33.64 -5.85 11.84
C PRO A 229 34.06 -7.05 10.99
N GLN A 230 35.23 -6.97 10.36
CA GLN A 230 35.79 -8.11 9.64
C GLN A 230 35.78 -9.25 10.65
N SER A 231 34.97 -10.27 10.38
CA SER A 231 34.86 -11.44 11.23
C SER A 231 36.28 -11.88 11.57
N ALA A 232 36.59 -11.91 12.86
CA ALA A 232 37.80 -12.55 13.35
C ALA A 232 37.91 -13.89 12.64
N LYS A 233 38.97 -14.04 11.84
CA LYS A 233 39.32 -15.31 11.23
C LYS A 233 39.33 -16.36 12.34
N ALA A 234 38.35 -17.26 12.32
CA ALA A 234 38.39 -18.52 13.04
C ALA A 234 38.76 -19.60 12.02
#